data_AF-A0AAW1XJ79-F1
#
_entry.id   AF-A0AAW1XJ79-F1
#
_cell.length_a   1.000
_cell.length_b   1.000
_cell.length_c   1.000
_cell.angle_alpha   90.00
_cell.angle_beta   90.00
_cell.angle_gamma   90.00
#
_symmetry.space_group_name_H-M   'P 1'
#
loop_
_entity.id
_entity.type
_entity.pdbx_description
1 polymer ?
#
loop_
_entity_poly.entity_id
_entity_poly.type
_entity_poly.pdbx_seq_one_letter_code
_entity_poly.pdbx_strand_id
1 'polypeptide(L)' 'MSGSCALNLCGIACGRLDLFYEVGFGGPWDVAGGAVIVTEAGGSVYDPSGKDFDITSQRVAASNPLLKDAFVTALLESE' A
#
# COMPACT_ATOMS: atom_id res chain seq x y z
N MET A 1 -10.35 -8.27 -3.02
CA MET A 1 -10.12 -7.02 -3.75
C MET A 1 -11.45 -6.30 -3.89
N SER A 2 -11.60 -5.07 -3.39
CA SER A 2 -12.87 -4.32 -3.38
C SER A 2 -13.11 -3.48 -4.65
N GLY A 3 -12.15 -3.42 -5.57
CA GLY A 3 -12.18 -2.52 -6.73
C GLY A 3 -11.90 -1.05 -6.42
N SER A 4 -11.56 -0.72 -5.16
CA SER A 4 -11.24 0.65 -4.72
C SER A 4 -9.94 0.67 -3.93
N CYS A 5 -8.94 1.41 -4.41
CA CYS A 5 -7.67 1.65 -3.70
C CYS A 5 -7.90 2.27 -2.32
N ALA A 6 -8.70 3.34 -2.27
CA ALA A 6 -9.00 4.04 -1.02
C ALA A 6 -9.63 3.11 0.05
N LEU A 7 -10.60 2.27 -0.35
CA LEU A 7 -11.21 1.32 0.59
C LEU A 7 -10.25 0.23 1.05
N ASN A 8 -9.37 -0.26 0.16
CA ASN A 8 -8.37 -1.25 0.55
C ASN A 8 -7.35 -0.65 1.54
N LEU A 9 -6.90 0.59 1.34
CA LEU A 9 -6.03 1.30 2.28
C LEU A 9 -6.69 1.47 3.65
N CYS A 10 -7.96 1.90 3.69
CA CYS A 10 -8.72 1.93 4.95
C CYS A 10 -8.92 0.53 5.56
N GLY A 11 -9.00 -0.50 4.72
CA GLY A 11 -9.01 -1.91 5.12
C GLY A 11 -7.75 -2.31 5.88
N ILE A 12 -6.58 -1.85 5.43
CA ILE A 12 -5.29 -2.04 6.14
C ILE A 12 -5.31 -1.29 7.47
N ALA A 13 -5.72 -0.01 7.45
CA ALA A 13 -5.72 0.83 8.65
C ALA A 13 -6.64 0.30 9.77
N CYS A 14 -7.76 -0.34 9.42
CA CYS A 14 -8.66 -0.98 10.40
C CYS A 14 -8.31 -2.44 10.72
N GLY A 15 -7.19 -2.97 10.20
CA GLY A 15 -6.73 -4.34 10.44
C GLY A 15 -7.61 -5.43 9.79
N ARG A 16 -8.42 -5.07 8.79
CA ARG A 16 -9.25 -6.02 8.03
C ARG A 16 -8.52 -6.64 6.85
N LEU A 17 -7.50 -5.95 6.37
CA LEU A 17 -6.54 -6.46 5.39
C LEU A 17 -5.15 -6.36 6.03
N ASP A 18 -4.29 -7.33 5.71
CA ASP A 18 -2.91 -7.33 6.16
C ASP A 18 -1.94 -6.70 5.14
N LEU A 19 -2.29 -6.83 3.86
CA LEU A 19 -1.49 -6.34 2.74
C LEU A 19 -2.37 -5.98 1.53
N PHE A 20 -2.05 -4.87 0.89
CA PHE A 20 -2.64 -4.40 -0.36
C PHE A 20 -1.55 -3.75 -1.22
N TYR A 21 -1.52 -4.06 -2.51
CA TYR A 21 -0.71 -3.32 -3.46
C TYR A 21 -1.47 -3.15 -4.78
N GLU A 22 -1.18 -2.07 -5.49
CA GLU A 22 -1.77 -1.76 -6.79
C GLU A 22 -0.72 -1.04 -7.67
N VAL A 23 -0.73 -1.38 -8.95
CA VAL A 23 0.13 -0.78 -9.97
C VAL A 23 -0.75 -0.25 -11.09
N GLY A 24 -0.59 1.03 -11.43
CA GLY A 24 -1.33 1.67 -12.53
C GLY A 24 -2.69 2.25 -12.12
N PHE A 25 -2.84 2.75 -10.88
CA PHE A 25 -4.05 3.45 -10.49
C PHE A 25 -4.19 4.82 -11.19
N GLY A 26 -5.45 5.27 -11.37
CA GLY A 26 -5.80 6.37 -12.27
C GLY A 26 -5.22 7.74 -11.86
N GLY A 27 -5.04 7.99 -10.56
CA GLY A 27 -4.36 9.20 -10.11
C GLY A 27 -4.10 9.26 -8.60
N PRO A 28 -3.36 10.29 -8.15
CA PRO A 28 -2.88 10.43 -6.77
C PRO A 28 -4.01 10.53 -5.74
N TRP A 29 -5.19 11.00 -6.16
CA TRP A 29 -6.38 11.14 -5.31
C TRP A 29 -6.88 9.81 -4.75
N ASP A 30 -6.63 8.68 -5.43
CA ASP A 30 -7.09 7.37 -4.98
C ASP A 30 -6.31 6.83 -3.78
N VAL A 31 -5.11 7.37 -3.54
CA VAL A 31 -4.18 6.88 -2.51
C VAL A 31 -3.83 7.93 -1.47
N ALA A 32 -3.91 9.23 -1.78
CA ALA A 32 -3.48 10.32 -0.90
C ALA A 32 -4.09 10.23 0.51
N GLY A 33 -5.43 10.13 0.58
CA GLY A 33 -6.15 10.08 1.85
C GLY A 33 -5.90 8.78 2.60
N GLY A 34 -5.91 7.65 1.89
CA GLY A 34 -5.66 6.33 2.47
C GLY A 34 -4.24 6.19 3.03
N ALA A 35 -3.24 6.78 2.37
CA ALA A 35 -1.86 6.72 2.81
C ALA A 35 -1.65 7.38 4.18
N VAL A 36 -2.26 8.55 4.41
CA VAL A 36 -2.21 9.24 5.71
C VAL A 36 -2.92 8.39 6.77
N ILE A 37 -4.11 7.86 6.46
CA ILE A 37 -4.88 7.04 7.41
C ILE A 37 -4.10 5.78 7.83
N VAL A 38 -3.48 5.08 6.88
CA VAL A 38 -2.65 3.89 7.16
C VAL A 38 -1.45 4.26 8.02
N THR A 39 -0.77 5.37 7.70
CA THR A 39 0.40 5.83 8.45
C THR A 39 0.03 6.17 9.90
N GLU A 40 -1.05 6.89 10.14
CA GLU A 40 -1.54 7.23 11.49
C GLU A 40 -2.05 6.01 12.26
N ALA A 41 -2.54 4.99 11.56
CA ALA A 41 -2.91 3.71 12.16
C ALA A 41 -1.71 2.84 12.55
N GLY A 42 -0.47 3.28 12.27
CA GLY A 42 0.77 2.53 12.52
C GLY A 42 1.10 1.51 11.44
N GLY A 43 0.42 1.56 10.29
CA GLY A 43 0.75 0.79 9.10
C GLY A 43 1.92 1.40 8.32
N SER A 44 2.40 0.66 7.32
CA SER A 44 3.44 1.11 6.41
C SER A 44 2.90 1.29 5.00
N VAL A 45 3.23 2.42 4.37
CA VAL A 45 2.94 2.70 2.96
C VAL A 45 4.27 2.89 2.22
N TYR A 46 4.44 2.20 1.10
CA TYR A 46 5.71 2.14 0.37
C TYR A 46 5.46 1.81 -1.11
N ASP A 47 6.49 1.95 -1.94
CA ASP A 47 6.43 1.46 -3.32
C ASP A 47 6.64 -0.07 -3.34
N PRO A 48 5.88 -0.84 -4.15
CA PRO A 48 6.07 -2.29 -4.27
C PRO A 48 7.51 -2.71 -4.57
N SER A 49 8.30 -1.88 -5.28
CA SER A 49 9.73 -2.11 -5.54
C SER A 49 10.65 -1.85 -4.34
N GLY A 50 10.11 -1.60 -3.15
CA GLY A 50 10.87 -1.37 -1.91
C GLY A 50 11.36 0.06 -1.71
N LYS A 51 10.97 1.00 -2.58
CA LYS A 51 11.29 2.42 -2.43
C LYS A 51 10.31 3.13 -1.51
N ASP A 52 10.65 4.35 -1.11
CA ASP A 52 9.73 5.22 -0.40
C ASP A 52 8.48 5.50 -1.23
N PHE A 53 7.35 5.69 -0.54
CA PHE A 53 6.08 5.97 -1.19
C PHE A 53 6.15 7.30 -1.95
N ASP A 54 5.92 7.23 -3.25
CA ASP A 54 5.74 8.38 -4.12
C ASP A 54 4.31 8.37 -4.66
N ILE A 55 3.56 9.42 -4.31
CA ILE A 55 2.16 9.58 -4.73
C ILE A 55 2.02 9.71 -6.26
N THR A 56 3.08 10.08 -6.97
CA THR A 56 3.10 10.28 -8.42
C THR A 56 3.52 9.04 -9.20
N SER A 57 4.09 8.01 -8.55
CA SER A 57 4.61 6.82 -9.24
C SER A 57 3.51 5.91 -9.80
N GLN A 58 2.25 6.16 -9.47
CA GLN A 58 1.09 5.30 -9.76
C GLN A 58 1.28 3.86 -9.25
N ARG A 59 2.09 3.69 -8.20
CA ARG A 59 2.35 2.42 -7.54
C ARG A 59 2.24 2.62 -6.05
N VAL A 60 1.53 1.71 -5.39
CA VAL A 60 1.37 1.77 -3.94
C VAL A 60 1.33 0.36 -3.39
N ALA A 61 2.01 0.16 -2.27
CA ALA A 61 1.84 -0.97 -1.39
C ALA A 61 1.58 -0.44 0.02
N ALA A 62 0.67 -1.08 0.74
CA ALA A 62 0.36 -0.80 2.12
C ALA A 62 0.19 -2.11 2.88
N SER A 63 0.76 -2.19 4.07
CA SER A 63 0.68 -3.36 4.91
C SER A 63 0.78 -3.02 6.38
N ASN A 64 0.51 -4.00 7.23
CA ASN A 64 0.92 -3.94 8.62
C ASN A 64 2.46 -3.84 8.71
N PRO A 65 3.03 -3.27 9.79
CA PRO A 65 4.47 -3.03 9.89
C PRO A 65 5.32 -4.31 9.91
N LEU A 66 4.72 -5.50 10.08
CA LEU A 66 5.41 -6.78 10.13
C LEU A 66 5.60 -7.41 8.74
N LEU A 67 4.74 -7.07 7.77
CA LEU A 67 4.70 -7.71 6.46
C LEU A 67 5.42 -6.92 5.37
N LYS A 68 5.81 -5.67 5.63
CA LYS A 68 6.50 -4.82 4.65
C LYS A 68 7.70 -5.53 4.01
N ASP A 69 8.65 -5.95 4.83
CA ASP A 69 9.93 -6.51 4.34
C ASP A 69 9.71 -7.86 3.65
N ALA A 70 8.91 -8.74 4.25
CA ALA A 70 8.58 -10.04 3.68
C ALA A 70 7.92 -9.93 2.30
N PHE A 71 7.02 -8.94 2.13
CA PHE A 71 6.37 -8.70 0.85
C PHE A 71 7.34 -8.18 -0.20
N VAL A 72 8.17 -7.19 0.14
CA VAL A 72 9.15 -6.63 -0.81
C VAL A 72 10.12 -7.71 -1.27
N THR A 73 10.62 -8.55 -0.34
CA THR A 73 11.48 -9.69 -0.70
C THR A 73 10.78 -10.67 -1.64
N ALA A 74 9.56 -11.10 -1.30
CA ALA A 74 8.81 -12.04 -2.13
C ALA A 74 8.50 -11.51 -3.54
N LEU A 75 8.25 -10.20 -3.67
CA LEU A 75 7.99 -9.58 -4.96
C LEU A 75 9.26 -9.54 -5.83
N LEU A 76 10.41 -9.19 -5.24
CA LEU A 76 11.70 -9.16 -5.94
C LEU A 76 12.20 -10.56 -6.36
N GLU A 77 11.83 -11.61 -5.62
CA GLU A 77 12.14 -13.00 -6.01
C GLU A 77 11.25 -13.53 -7.14
N SER A 78 10.12 -12.87 -7.40
CA SER A 78 9.14 -13.27 -8.40
C SER A 78 9.34 -12.60 -9.76
N GLU A 79 10.19 -11.57 -9.84
CA GLU A 79 10.62 -10.91 -11.08
C GLU A 79 11.88 -11.56 -11.68
#